data_AF-E6Q6F7-F1
#
_entry.id   AF-E6Q6F7-F1
#
_cell.length_a   1.000
_cell.length_b   1.000
_cell.length_c   1.000
_cell.angle_alpha   90.00
_cell.angle_beta   90.00
_cell.angle_gamma   90.00
#
_symmetry.space_group_name_H-M   'P 1'
#
loop_
_entity.id
_entity.type
_entity.pdbx_description
1 polymer ?
#
loop_
_entity_poly.entity_id
_entity_poly.type
_entity_poly.pdbx_seq_one_letter_code
_entity_poly.pdbx_strand_id
1 'polypeptide(L)'
;MSLPLSLRLAGRLVVLLGAGSVAARKARTFVEAGAKLSVVAPSVGEAMEALLAAHPDVRCERRAYREEDLADAFLCVAATDSPVVNEGAMRAARARGILTIDSTEPARGDATMPAVVRVGELTFSIDSGASTPAFSKRIAREIALHFDARYDAAARTLAIARSYVRETLSPSQRAVVMRALSELPLDELAAMDRNRIEDAVEATAATVLADGAAPSTSSAICATRGSALALWQSRHVAARLAQNGIATTMLALSTVGDRDRSSALAAMGEQAIFVKELERALADGRADYAVHSAKDLPSALPAGMQLSAISLREDPRDVYCSERYATFAELPAGARVGTSSPRRRAQLYSLRSDLAYVEIRGNVDTRLRKLREGEYDAIVLAAAGLRRLALRATHTVPFPIEQLLPAAGQGALAVETLLDAPLAGALRAALNDEPTERAVIAERAALRELGAGCTAPVGIHGAYEGGGLLLRGRVSSTDGAPAIAAELRAPAADSAAAEELGCSLARALLARGAASLLPRSGPLAGRRILLPRSVERTSRIAARLRALGAEVTELRAGEEPDGAPDLLAIPSSGAAAVAAPWLSLWGEHGVRPLVVAMGPESASAIERAGLPPDGIAPIPEIDAFTACIVGLLASP
;
A
#
# COMPACT_ATOMS: atom_id res chain seq x y z
N MET A 1 -16.22 10.06 -10.40
CA MET A 1 -14.96 9.91 -11.17
C MET A 1 -15.34 9.65 -12.61
N SER A 2 -14.78 10.40 -13.57
CA SER A 2 -14.98 10.15 -15.00
C SER A 2 -14.08 9.01 -15.47
N LEU A 3 -14.59 8.17 -16.38
CA LEU A 3 -13.80 7.13 -17.05
C LEU A 3 -13.19 7.75 -18.32
N PRO A 4 -11.85 7.78 -18.49
CA PRO A 4 -11.23 8.32 -19.69
C PRO A 4 -11.51 7.38 -20.87
N LEU A 5 -12.33 7.84 -21.83
CA LEU A 5 -12.78 7.03 -22.95
C LEU A 5 -12.81 7.86 -24.25
N SER A 6 -12.35 7.26 -25.34
CA SER A 6 -12.35 7.88 -26.67
C SER A 6 -13.49 7.36 -27.51
N LEU A 7 -14.33 8.25 -28.04
CA LEU A 7 -15.48 7.89 -28.88
C LEU A 7 -15.11 7.90 -30.37
N ARG A 8 -15.51 6.86 -31.11
CA ARG A 8 -15.43 6.84 -32.59
C ARG A 8 -16.70 7.45 -33.16
N LEU A 9 -16.58 8.65 -33.75
CA LEU A 9 -17.73 9.42 -34.25
C LEU A 9 -17.90 9.36 -35.77
N ALA A 10 -16.97 8.75 -36.51
CA ALA A 10 -17.04 8.64 -37.96
C ALA A 10 -18.40 8.10 -38.43
N GLY A 11 -19.12 8.89 -39.21
CA GLY A 11 -20.45 8.56 -39.76
C GLY A 11 -21.62 8.58 -38.77
N ARG A 12 -21.37 8.83 -37.48
CA ARG A 12 -22.41 8.92 -36.43
C ARG A 12 -23.03 10.32 -36.40
N LEU A 13 -24.34 10.38 -36.16
CA LEU A 13 -25.06 11.64 -36.04
C LEU A 13 -24.77 12.30 -34.68
N VAL A 14 -24.28 13.54 -34.73
CA VAL A 14 -24.07 14.41 -33.56
C VAL A 14 -25.01 15.61 -33.70
N VAL A 15 -25.84 15.84 -32.70
CA VAL A 15 -26.74 17.00 -32.65
C VAL A 15 -26.14 18.04 -31.70
N LEU A 16 -25.81 19.21 -32.24
CA LEU A 16 -25.24 20.33 -31.50
C LEU A 16 -26.27 21.45 -31.37
N LEU A 17 -26.65 21.75 -30.13
CA LEU A 17 -27.59 22.82 -29.82
C LEU A 17 -26.80 24.11 -29.53
N GLY A 18 -27.12 25.15 -30.28
CA GLY A 18 -26.44 26.44 -30.24
C GLY A 18 -25.42 26.63 -31.37
N ALA A 19 -25.21 27.88 -31.74
CA ALA A 19 -24.32 28.26 -32.85
C ALA A 19 -23.42 29.47 -32.51
N GLY A 20 -23.18 29.69 -31.21
CA GLY A 20 -22.22 30.69 -30.73
C GLY A 20 -20.76 30.23 -30.85
N SER A 21 -19.82 31.03 -30.33
CA SER A 21 -18.38 30.75 -30.42
C SER A 21 -17.95 29.44 -29.73
N VAL A 22 -18.60 29.07 -28.62
CA VAL A 22 -18.37 27.80 -27.92
C VAL A 22 -18.84 26.62 -28.77
N ALA A 23 -20.03 26.72 -29.36
CA ALA A 23 -20.57 25.71 -30.24
C ALA A 23 -19.72 25.53 -31.50
N ALA A 24 -19.30 26.62 -32.15
CA ALA A 24 -18.44 26.59 -33.33
C ALA A 24 -17.10 25.87 -33.07
N ARG A 25 -16.49 26.10 -31.90
CA ARG A 25 -15.25 25.40 -31.51
C ARG A 25 -15.47 23.89 -31.35
N LYS A 26 -16.61 23.47 -30.81
CA LYS A 26 -16.95 22.04 -30.63
C LYS A 26 -17.32 21.38 -31.96
N ALA A 27 -18.06 22.09 -32.81
CA ALA A 27 -18.39 21.67 -34.16
C ALA A 27 -17.13 21.28 -34.95
N ARG A 28 -16.05 22.07 -34.89
CA ARG A 28 -14.76 21.72 -35.52
C ARG A 28 -14.25 20.35 -35.07
N THR A 29 -14.25 20.10 -33.77
CA THR A 29 -13.79 18.82 -33.21
C THR A 29 -14.62 17.63 -33.73
N PHE A 30 -15.93 17.80 -33.90
CA PHE A 30 -16.79 16.74 -34.42
C PHE A 30 -16.62 16.51 -35.92
N VAL A 31 -16.46 17.58 -36.70
CA VAL A 31 -16.18 17.50 -38.14
C VAL A 31 -14.83 16.82 -38.40
N GLU A 32 -13.78 17.22 -37.67
CA GLU A 32 -12.45 16.56 -37.72
C GLU A 32 -12.52 15.07 -37.36
N ALA A 33 -13.44 14.68 -36.47
CA ALA A 33 -13.67 13.29 -36.10
C ALA A 33 -14.56 12.51 -37.10
N GLY A 34 -14.98 13.14 -38.20
CA GLY A 34 -15.81 12.54 -39.26
C GLY A 34 -17.29 12.35 -38.88
N ALA A 35 -17.79 13.08 -37.88
CA ALA A 35 -19.19 13.00 -37.47
C ALA A 35 -20.14 13.60 -38.52
N LYS A 36 -21.34 13.04 -38.64
CA LYS A 36 -22.45 13.70 -39.33
C LYS A 36 -23.03 14.75 -38.38
N LEU A 37 -22.73 16.02 -38.60
CA LEU A 37 -23.08 17.09 -37.67
C LEU A 37 -24.39 17.78 -38.07
N SER A 38 -25.33 17.88 -37.13
CA SER A 38 -26.55 18.68 -37.24
C SER A 38 -26.54 19.77 -36.16
N VAL A 39 -26.53 21.03 -36.58
CA VAL A 39 -26.53 22.21 -35.71
C VAL A 39 -27.95 22.79 -35.65
N VAL A 40 -28.50 22.99 -34.46
CA VAL A 40 -29.81 23.62 -34.28
C VAL A 40 -29.68 24.86 -33.41
N ALA A 41 -30.02 26.03 -33.98
CA ALA A 41 -29.96 27.29 -33.26
C ALA A 41 -30.87 28.35 -33.89
N PRO A 42 -31.55 29.21 -33.11
CA PRO A 42 -32.35 30.32 -33.66
C PRO A 42 -31.51 31.35 -34.42
N SER A 43 -30.26 31.54 -34.00
CA SER A 43 -29.31 32.49 -34.57
C SER A 43 -27.93 31.85 -34.68
N VAL A 44 -27.20 32.16 -35.74
CA VAL A 44 -25.87 31.62 -36.04
C VAL A 44 -24.84 32.73 -35.90
N GLY A 45 -23.79 32.51 -35.09
CA GLY A 45 -22.70 33.46 -34.94
C GLY A 45 -21.68 33.35 -36.07
N GLU A 46 -20.89 34.40 -36.28
CA GLU A 46 -19.88 34.51 -37.35
C GLU A 46 -18.92 33.32 -37.43
N ALA A 47 -18.42 32.85 -36.29
CA ALA A 47 -17.51 31.70 -36.23
C ALA A 47 -18.16 30.38 -36.67
N MET A 48 -19.48 30.23 -36.52
CA MET A 48 -20.22 29.07 -37.00
C MET A 48 -20.54 29.21 -38.49
N GLU A 49 -20.89 30.41 -38.98
CA GLU A 49 -21.09 30.67 -40.41
C GLU A 49 -19.82 30.32 -41.22
N ALA A 50 -18.65 30.74 -40.74
CA ALA A 50 -17.38 30.39 -41.37
C ALA A 50 -17.14 28.87 -41.43
N LEU A 51 -17.57 28.12 -40.42
CA LEU A 51 -17.47 26.66 -40.38
C LEU A 51 -18.43 26.01 -41.37
N LEU A 52 -19.67 26.48 -41.42
CA LEU A 52 -20.69 25.97 -42.35
C LEU A 52 -20.28 26.22 -43.81
N ALA A 53 -19.67 27.37 -44.10
CA ALA A 53 -19.13 27.68 -45.42
C ALA A 53 -17.97 26.73 -45.83
N ALA A 54 -17.11 26.37 -44.87
CA ALA A 54 -16.00 25.45 -45.10
C ALA A 54 -16.44 23.97 -45.18
N HIS A 55 -17.59 23.63 -44.59
CA HIS A 55 -18.08 22.26 -44.48
C HIS A 55 -19.57 22.17 -44.86
N PRO A 56 -19.89 22.14 -46.16
CA PRO A 56 -21.27 22.15 -46.64
C PRO A 56 -22.10 20.92 -46.22
N ASP A 57 -21.45 19.84 -45.79
CA ASP A 57 -22.10 18.62 -45.28
C ASP A 57 -22.69 18.80 -43.87
N VAL A 58 -22.36 19.89 -43.17
CA VAL A 58 -22.93 20.20 -41.85
C VAL A 58 -24.32 20.79 -42.03
N ARG A 59 -25.33 20.08 -41.53
CA ARG A 59 -26.72 20.58 -41.56
C ARG A 59 -26.89 21.65 -40.49
N CYS A 60 -27.51 22.78 -40.84
CA CYS A 60 -27.84 23.83 -39.89
C CYS A 60 -29.33 24.22 -39.97
N GLU A 61 -30.05 24.04 -38.88
CA GLU A 61 -31.45 24.41 -38.72
C GLU A 61 -31.55 25.74 -37.96
N ARG A 62 -31.93 26.81 -38.67
CA ARG A 62 -32.04 28.18 -38.12
C ARG A 62 -33.36 28.40 -37.39
N ARG A 63 -33.58 27.64 -36.33
CA ARG A 63 -34.80 27.69 -35.51
C ARG A 63 -34.55 27.20 -34.08
N ALA A 64 -35.57 27.34 -33.23
CA ALA A 64 -35.55 26.73 -31.91
C ALA A 64 -35.50 25.19 -31.98
N TYR A 65 -34.85 24.63 -30.95
CA TYR A 65 -34.73 23.18 -30.72
C TYR A 65 -36.10 22.54 -30.49
N ARG A 66 -36.28 21.34 -31.06
CA ARG A 66 -37.44 20.44 -30.84
C ARG A 66 -36.91 19.04 -30.51
N GLU A 67 -37.63 18.28 -29.69
CA GLU A 67 -37.17 16.93 -29.30
C GLU A 67 -36.93 15.99 -30.49
N GLU A 68 -37.70 16.14 -31.56
CA GLU A 68 -37.57 15.39 -32.82
C GLU A 68 -36.18 15.56 -33.47
N ASP A 69 -35.46 16.64 -33.16
CA ASP A 69 -34.09 16.88 -33.65
C ASP A 69 -33.09 15.85 -33.13
N LEU A 70 -33.43 15.14 -32.05
CA LEU A 70 -32.61 14.09 -31.47
C LEU A 70 -32.84 12.71 -32.11
N ALA A 71 -33.73 12.61 -33.10
CA ALA A 71 -33.98 11.35 -33.79
C ALA A 71 -32.68 10.77 -34.35
N ASP A 72 -32.41 9.51 -34.03
CA ASP A 72 -31.23 8.74 -34.45
C ASP A 72 -29.86 9.34 -34.02
N ALA A 73 -29.85 10.33 -33.14
CA ALA A 73 -28.62 10.94 -32.68
C ALA A 73 -27.84 9.96 -31.80
N PHE A 74 -26.53 9.87 -32.04
CA PHE A 74 -25.62 9.13 -31.17
C PHE A 74 -25.17 9.98 -29.97
N LEU A 75 -25.03 11.29 -30.19
CA LEU A 75 -24.52 12.24 -29.21
C LEU A 75 -25.30 13.55 -29.32
N CYS A 76 -25.79 14.05 -28.18
CA CYS A 76 -26.39 15.37 -28.03
C CYS A 76 -25.44 16.29 -27.26
N VAL A 77 -25.18 17.49 -27.82
CA VAL A 77 -24.29 18.47 -27.23
C VAL A 77 -25.04 19.78 -27.03
N ALA A 78 -25.24 20.18 -25.78
CA ALA A 78 -25.79 21.47 -25.43
C ALA A 78 -24.67 22.50 -25.30
N ALA A 79 -24.74 23.57 -26.09
CA ALA A 79 -23.84 24.72 -26.06
C ALA A 79 -24.63 26.03 -26.28
N THR A 80 -25.83 26.10 -25.72
CA THR A 80 -26.67 27.31 -25.74
C THR A 80 -26.48 28.12 -24.47
N ASP A 81 -26.90 29.39 -24.51
CA ASP A 81 -26.99 30.31 -23.39
C ASP A 81 -28.28 30.14 -22.56
N SER A 82 -29.18 29.24 -22.97
CA SER A 82 -30.46 28.97 -22.28
C SER A 82 -30.35 27.71 -21.41
N PRO A 83 -30.32 27.85 -20.06
CA PRO A 83 -30.26 26.71 -19.16
C PRO A 83 -31.47 25.78 -19.30
N VAL A 84 -32.63 26.34 -19.64
CA VAL A 84 -33.89 25.59 -19.83
C VAL A 84 -33.82 24.70 -21.07
N VAL A 85 -33.28 25.22 -22.18
CA VAL A 85 -33.08 24.44 -23.41
C VAL A 85 -32.05 23.35 -23.17
N ASN A 86 -30.93 23.68 -22.53
CA ASN A 86 -29.88 22.70 -22.22
C ASN A 86 -30.44 21.57 -21.35
N GLU A 87 -31.10 21.88 -20.24
CA GLU A 87 -31.66 20.87 -19.33
C GLU A 87 -32.73 20.01 -20.01
N GLY A 88 -33.63 20.63 -20.78
CA GLY A 88 -34.65 19.92 -21.56
C GLY A 88 -34.04 18.94 -22.55
N ALA A 89 -33.03 19.39 -23.31
CA ALA A 89 -32.32 18.55 -24.26
C ALA A 89 -31.56 17.40 -23.60
N MET A 90 -30.87 17.63 -22.48
CA MET A 90 -30.17 16.57 -21.75
C MET A 90 -31.14 15.50 -21.25
N ARG A 91 -32.29 15.91 -20.69
CA ARG A 91 -33.35 14.97 -20.27
C ARG A 91 -33.91 14.17 -21.46
N ALA A 92 -34.26 14.85 -22.55
CA ALA A 92 -34.84 14.23 -23.75
C ALA A 92 -33.87 13.25 -24.44
N ALA A 93 -32.58 13.58 -24.47
CA ALA A 93 -31.53 12.72 -25.01
C ALA A 93 -31.32 11.46 -24.15
N ARG A 94 -31.23 11.64 -22.83
CA ARG A 94 -31.09 10.51 -21.88
C ARG A 94 -32.26 9.53 -21.95
N ALA A 95 -33.49 10.04 -22.05
CA ALA A 95 -34.69 9.20 -22.19
C ALA A 95 -34.64 8.29 -23.44
N ARG A 96 -33.82 8.63 -24.43
CA ARG A 96 -33.62 7.89 -25.68
C ARG A 96 -32.31 7.10 -25.73
N GLY A 97 -31.54 7.05 -24.63
CA GLY A 97 -30.24 6.37 -24.57
C GLY A 97 -29.12 7.07 -25.35
N ILE A 98 -29.29 8.36 -25.64
CA ILE A 98 -28.34 9.18 -26.40
C ILE A 98 -27.31 9.75 -25.42
N LEU A 99 -26.02 9.69 -25.76
CA LEU A 99 -24.96 10.27 -24.93
C LEU A 99 -25.10 11.80 -24.87
N THR A 100 -24.85 12.39 -23.71
CA THR A 100 -25.03 13.83 -23.52
C THR A 100 -23.77 14.56 -23.09
N ILE A 101 -23.58 15.77 -23.63
CA ILE A 101 -22.54 16.71 -23.20
C ILE A 101 -23.19 18.08 -23.00
N ASP A 102 -23.17 18.59 -21.77
CA ASP A 102 -23.53 19.97 -21.48
C ASP A 102 -22.25 20.81 -21.35
N SER A 103 -22.12 21.79 -22.24
CA SER A 103 -20.94 22.66 -22.32
C SER A 103 -20.97 23.81 -21.30
N THR A 104 -22.13 24.06 -20.70
CA THR A 104 -22.36 25.12 -19.71
C THR A 104 -22.30 24.58 -18.29
N GLU A 105 -22.94 23.45 -18.03
CA GLU A 105 -22.90 22.76 -16.73
C GLU A 105 -22.51 21.30 -16.91
N PRO A 106 -21.20 20.99 -16.92
CA PRO A 106 -20.70 19.64 -17.22
C PRO A 106 -21.25 18.52 -16.32
N ALA A 107 -21.71 18.85 -15.11
CA ALA A 107 -22.36 17.90 -14.21
C ALA A 107 -23.71 17.38 -14.72
N ARG A 108 -24.35 18.06 -15.68
CA ARG A 108 -25.61 17.62 -16.30
C ARG A 108 -25.41 16.57 -17.39
N GLY A 109 -24.24 16.52 -18.04
CA GLY A 109 -23.95 15.59 -19.12
C GLY A 109 -23.47 14.22 -18.65
N ASP A 110 -23.37 13.27 -19.57
CA ASP A 110 -22.76 11.95 -19.34
C ASP A 110 -21.25 11.98 -19.64
N ALA A 111 -20.80 12.97 -20.41
CA ALA A 111 -19.40 13.15 -20.79
C ALA A 111 -18.97 14.63 -20.84
N THR A 112 -17.67 14.84 -20.77
CA THR A 112 -17.02 16.15 -20.93
C THR A 112 -16.14 16.13 -22.18
N MET A 113 -15.82 17.32 -22.72
CA MET A 113 -14.82 17.46 -23.78
C MET A 113 -13.54 18.02 -23.17
N PRO A 114 -12.50 17.19 -22.94
CA PRO A 114 -11.25 17.62 -22.31
C PRO A 114 -10.44 18.54 -23.23
N ALA A 115 -9.38 19.15 -22.69
CA ALA A 115 -8.38 19.77 -23.53
C ALA A 115 -7.61 18.67 -24.27
N VAL A 116 -7.43 18.82 -25.59
CA VAL A 116 -6.77 17.81 -26.43
C VAL A 116 -5.57 18.44 -27.12
N VAL A 117 -4.45 17.71 -27.11
CA VAL A 117 -3.25 18.01 -27.90
C VAL A 117 -3.01 16.83 -28.82
N ARG A 118 -2.71 17.11 -30.08
CA ARG A 118 -2.32 16.09 -31.06
C ARG A 118 -0.92 16.37 -31.55
N VAL A 119 -0.09 15.34 -31.55
CA VAL A 119 1.26 15.34 -32.10
C VAL A 119 1.31 14.17 -33.08
N GLY A 120 0.94 14.45 -34.33
CA GLY A 120 0.70 13.41 -35.33
C GLY A 120 -0.35 12.40 -34.86
N GLU A 121 0.01 11.12 -34.77
CA GLU A 121 -0.91 10.07 -34.28
C GLU A 121 -1.11 10.05 -32.75
N LEU A 122 -0.25 10.72 -31.98
CA LEU A 122 -0.37 10.78 -30.52
C LEU A 122 -1.46 11.77 -30.12
N THR A 123 -2.40 11.30 -29.29
CA THR A 123 -3.47 12.13 -28.74
C THR A 123 -3.38 12.19 -27.22
N PHE A 124 -3.14 13.38 -26.68
CA PHE A 124 -3.16 13.64 -25.24
C PHE A 124 -4.50 14.28 -24.87
N SER A 125 -5.19 13.72 -23.88
CA SER A 125 -6.42 14.30 -23.32
C SER A 125 -6.21 14.69 -21.86
N ILE A 126 -6.53 15.94 -21.52
CA ILE A 126 -6.33 16.52 -20.20
C ILE A 126 -7.69 16.92 -19.64
N ASP A 127 -8.18 16.17 -18.66
CA ASP A 127 -9.40 16.45 -17.93
C ASP A 127 -9.08 16.86 -16.48
N SER A 128 -9.67 17.97 -16.03
CA SER A 128 -9.62 18.42 -14.63
C SER A 128 -10.95 18.20 -13.90
N GLY A 129 -11.77 17.26 -14.38
CA GLY A 129 -13.11 17.00 -13.86
C GLY A 129 -14.03 18.22 -14.05
N ALA A 130 -13.85 18.93 -15.17
CA ALA A 130 -14.54 20.18 -15.51
C ALA A 130 -14.34 21.37 -14.54
N SER A 131 -13.56 21.24 -13.47
CA SER A 131 -13.37 22.29 -12.45
C SER A 131 -12.50 23.47 -12.91
N THR A 132 -11.52 23.24 -13.80
CA THR A 132 -10.56 24.27 -14.23
C THR A 132 -10.16 24.18 -15.72
N PRO A 133 -11.04 24.54 -16.67
CA PRO A 133 -10.75 24.40 -18.10
C PRO A 133 -9.54 25.21 -18.59
N ALA A 134 -9.26 26.37 -17.99
CA ALA A 134 -8.10 27.20 -18.33
C ALA A 134 -6.77 26.52 -17.95
N PHE A 135 -6.75 25.81 -16.83
CA PHE A 135 -5.56 25.08 -16.38
C PHE A 135 -5.28 23.86 -17.27
N SER A 136 -6.32 23.09 -17.62
CA SER A 136 -6.20 21.98 -18.58
C SER A 136 -5.63 22.44 -19.93
N LYS A 137 -6.00 23.63 -20.41
CA LYS A 137 -5.43 24.23 -21.62
C LYS A 137 -3.97 24.66 -21.46
N ARG A 138 -3.56 25.11 -20.28
CA ARG A 138 -2.15 25.45 -20.02
C ARG A 138 -1.28 24.20 -20.08
N ILE A 139 -1.70 23.12 -19.40
CA ILE A 139 -1.03 21.81 -19.45
C ILE A 139 -0.96 21.30 -20.89
N ALA A 140 -2.06 21.40 -21.65
CA ALA A 140 -2.08 21.05 -23.06
C ALA A 140 -1.00 21.79 -23.86
N ARG A 141 -0.82 23.10 -23.64
CA ARG A 141 0.26 23.87 -24.29
C ARG A 141 1.64 23.42 -23.84
N GLU A 142 1.83 23.13 -22.56
CA GLU A 142 3.11 22.62 -22.03
C GLU A 142 3.47 21.27 -22.68
N ILE A 143 2.51 20.35 -22.81
CA ILE A 143 2.69 19.08 -23.53
C ILE A 143 3.09 19.33 -24.99
N ALA A 144 2.38 20.24 -25.68
CA ALA A 144 2.68 20.56 -27.07
C ALA A 144 4.11 21.12 -27.30
N LEU A 145 4.78 21.64 -26.26
CA LEU A 145 6.17 22.11 -26.33
C LEU A 145 7.21 20.97 -26.22
N HIS A 146 6.85 19.84 -25.59
CA HIS A 146 7.78 18.76 -25.29
C HIS A 146 7.66 17.57 -26.27
N PHE A 147 6.49 17.38 -26.87
CA PHE A 147 6.24 16.32 -27.83
C PHE A 147 6.24 16.90 -29.24
N ASP A 148 7.35 16.72 -29.96
CA ASP A 148 7.55 17.22 -31.32
C ASP A 148 7.31 16.15 -32.40
N ALA A 149 7.59 16.48 -33.67
CA ALA A 149 7.38 15.60 -34.83
C ALA A 149 8.17 14.28 -34.76
N ARG A 150 9.23 14.17 -33.93
CA ARG A 150 9.99 12.94 -33.77
C ARG A 150 9.17 11.86 -33.07
N TYR A 151 8.32 12.24 -32.12
CA TYR A 151 7.43 11.29 -31.45
C TYR A 151 6.41 10.67 -32.40
N ASP A 152 5.91 11.47 -33.34
CA ASP A 152 5.01 10.98 -34.40
C ASP A 152 5.73 10.03 -35.37
N ALA A 153 6.96 10.38 -35.78
CA ALA A 153 7.79 9.50 -36.60
C ALA A 153 8.11 8.17 -35.88
N ALA A 154 8.53 8.23 -34.61
CA ALA A 154 8.80 7.06 -33.80
C ALA A 154 7.56 6.17 -33.59
N ALA A 155 6.38 6.76 -33.38
CA ALA A 155 5.13 6.02 -33.27
C ALA A 155 4.82 5.23 -34.56
N ARG A 156 5.02 5.83 -35.74
CA ARG A 156 4.89 5.12 -37.03
C ARG A 156 5.90 3.99 -37.17
N THR A 157 7.17 4.24 -36.83
CA THR A 157 8.22 3.23 -36.81
C THR A 157 7.82 2.02 -35.96
N LEU A 158 7.34 2.26 -34.74
CA LEU A 158 6.89 1.20 -33.83
C LEU A 158 5.62 0.49 -34.33
N ALA A 159 4.73 1.17 -35.05
CA ALA A 159 3.56 0.54 -35.67
C ALA A 159 3.96 -0.43 -36.80
N ILE A 160 4.96 -0.05 -37.62
CA ILE A 160 5.53 -0.92 -38.65
C ILE A 160 6.26 -2.11 -37.99
N ALA A 161 7.12 -1.83 -37.00
CA ALA A 161 7.84 -2.85 -36.23
C ALA A 161 6.89 -3.87 -35.59
N ARG A 162 5.76 -3.40 -35.05
CA ARG A 162 4.71 -4.26 -34.47
C ARG A 162 4.11 -5.22 -35.48
N SER A 163 3.94 -4.80 -36.73
CA SER A 163 3.45 -5.69 -37.80
C SER A 163 4.46 -6.79 -38.08
N TYR A 164 5.73 -6.41 -38.22
CA TYR A 164 6.83 -7.36 -38.44
C TYR A 164 6.99 -8.35 -37.27
N VAL A 165 7.04 -7.86 -36.01
CA VAL A 165 7.10 -8.68 -34.79
C VAL A 165 5.93 -9.67 -34.70
N ARG A 166 4.73 -9.29 -35.15
CA ARG A 166 3.57 -10.19 -35.17
C ARG A 166 3.72 -11.32 -36.18
N GLU A 167 4.40 -11.06 -37.30
CA GLU A 167 4.63 -12.03 -38.38
C GLU A 167 5.80 -12.97 -38.06
N THR A 168 6.86 -12.47 -37.42
CA THR A 168 8.11 -13.22 -37.23
C THR A 168 8.27 -13.86 -35.85
N LEU A 169 7.61 -13.35 -34.80
CA LEU A 169 7.80 -13.82 -33.42
C LEU A 169 6.57 -14.50 -32.82
N SER A 170 6.82 -15.44 -31.89
CA SER A 170 5.76 -16.15 -31.16
C SER A 170 5.03 -15.24 -30.16
N PRO A 171 3.76 -15.52 -29.80
CA PRO A 171 2.97 -14.65 -28.93
C PRO A 171 3.62 -14.29 -27.59
N SER A 172 4.36 -15.22 -26.97
CA SER A 172 5.06 -15.00 -25.70
C SER A 172 6.25 -14.04 -25.81
N GLN A 173 6.88 -13.94 -26.98
CA GLN A 173 8.06 -13.09 -27.22
C GLN A 173 7.70 -11.66 -27.63
N ARG A 174 6.55 -11.48 -28.30
CA ARG A 174 6.13 -10.18 -28.88
C ARG A 174 6.13 -9.04 -27.88
N ALA A 175 5.61 -9.27 -26.67
CA ALA A 175 5.50 -8.23 -25.66
C ALA A 175 6.89 -7.74 -25.19
N VAL A 176 7.82 -8.68 -25.03
CA VAL A 176 9.18 -8.40 -24.56
C VAL A 176 9.97 -7.62 -25.60
N VAL A 177 9.94 -8.08 -26.86
CA VAL A 177 10.65 -7.42 -27.96
C VAL A 177 10.04 -6.05 -28.27
N MET A 178 8.71 -5.92 -28.30
CA MET A 178 8.07 -4.62 -28.50
C MET A 178 8.39 -3.62 -27.39
N ARG A 179 8.50 -4.07 -26.14
CA ARG A 179 8.91 -3.22 -25.01
C ARG A 179 10.34 -2.71 -25.22
N ALA A 180 11.27 -3.60 -25.56
CA ALA A 180 12.66 -3.22 -25.81
C ALA A 180 12.78 -2.23 -27.00
N LEU A 181 12.07 -2.48 -28.10
CA LEU A 181 12.05 -1.57 -29.25
C LEU A 181 11.51 -0.18 -28.90
N SER A 182 10.49 -0.09 -28.04
CA SER A 182 9.90 1.19 -27.64
C SER A 182 10.82 2.05 -26.76
N GLU A 183 11.87 1.46 -26.20
CA GLU A 183 12.86 2.13 -25.34
C GLU A 183 14.11 2.56 -26.10
N LEU A 184 14.18 2.30 -27.42
CA LEU A 184 15.25 2.81 -28.27
C LEU A 184 15.25 4.35 -28.29
N PRO A 185 16.42 5.00 -28.46
CA PRO A 185 16.51 6.45 -28.52
C PRO A 185 15.53 7.06 -29.51
N LEU A 186 14.83 8.12 -29.10
CA LEU A 186 13.77 8.74 -29.91
C LEU A 186 14.27 9.18 -31.29
N ASP A 187 15.48 9.74 -31.37
CA ASP A 187 16.07 10.18 -32.63
C ASP A 187 16.38 9.01 -33.57
N GLU A 188 16.74 7.84 -33.03
CA GLU A 188 16.94 6.62 -33.81
C GLU A 188 15.61 6.12 -34.35
N LEU A 189 14.60 5.95 -33.48
CA LEU A 189 13.26 5.52 -33.88
C LEU A 189 12.65 6.45 -34.93
N ALA A 190 12.83 7.76 -34.77
CA ALA A 190 12.29 8.77 -35.69
C ALA A 190 12.98 8.74 -37.07
N ALA A 191 14.22 8.28 -37.16
CA ALA A 191 15.02 8.28 -38.39
C ALA A 191 15.04 6.91 -39.11
N MET A 192 14.45 5.87 -38.53
CA MET A 192 14.46 4.52 -39.11
C MET A 192 13.60 4.41 -40.37
N ASP A 193 14.21 3.89 -41.44
CA ASP A 193 13.49 3.40 -42.61
C ASP A 193 13.05 1.95 -42.44
N ARG A 194 12.29 1.42 -43.40
CA ARG A 194 11.70 0.08 -43.29
C ARG A 194 12.74 -1.03 -43.09
N ASN A 195 13.88 -0.96 -43.79
CA ASN A 195 14.90 -2.01 -43.70
C ASN A 195 15.57 -1.97 -42.32
N ARG A 196 15.87 -0.77 -41.82
CA ARG A 196 16.43 -0.59 -40.47
C ARG A 196 15.48 -1.04 -39.36
N ILE A 197 14.16 -0.97 -39.59
CA ILE A 197 13.17 -1.48 -38.63
C ILE A 197 13.25 -3.00 -38.52
N GLU A 198 13.34 -3.71 -39.65
CA GLU A 198 13.45 -5.17 -39.67
C GLU A 198 14.74 -5.62 -38.97
N ASP A 199 15.88 -5.03 -39.35
CA ASP A 199 17.17 -5.27 -38.70
C ASP A 199 17.12 -5.00 -37.19
N ALA A 200 16.49 -3.90 -36.77
CA ALA A 200 16.35 -3.55 -35.36
C ALA A 200 15.49 -4.56 -34.59
N VAL A 201 14.41 -5.07 -35.20
CA VAL A 201 13.58 -6.11 -34.60
C VAL A 201 14.38 -7.40 -34.42
N GLU A 202 15.10 -7.84 -35.46
CA GLU A 202 15.91 -9.06 -35.41
C GLU A 202 17.03 -8.95 -34.37
N ALA A 203 17.77 -7.85 -34.36
CA ALA A 203 18.84 -7.59 -33.40
C ALA A 203 18.31 -7.52 -31.96
N THR A 204 17.17 -6.85 -31.75
CA THR A 204 16.53 -6.76 -30.43
C THR A 204 16.02 -8.12 -29.97
N ALA A 205 15.40 -8.90 -30.86
CA ALA A 205 14.94 -10.24 -30.56
C ALA A 205 16.12 -11.18 -30.21
N ALA A 206 17.20 -11.13 -30.98
CA ALA A 206 18.41 -11.91 -30.71
C ALA A 206 19.00 -11.56 -29.34
N THR A 207 19.10 -10.27 -29.00
CA THR A 207 19.67 -9.81 -27.73
C THR A 207 18.80 -10.21 -26.54
N VAL A 208 17.49 -9.92 -26.60
CA VAL A 208 16.59 -10.05 -25.45
C VAL A 208 16.09 -11.49 -25.25
N LEU A 209 16.23 -12.36 -26.25
CA LEU A 209 15.81 -13.76 -26.17
C LEU A 209 16.99 -14.73 -25.98
N ALA A 210 18.23 -14.37 -26.34
CA ALA A 210 19.41 -15.22 -26.18
C ALA A 210 20.04 -15.09 -24.77
N ASP A 211 20.11 -13.87 -24.24
CA ASP A 211 20.52 -13.67 -22.86
C ASP A 211 19.27 -13.72 -21.99
N GLY A 212 19.20 -14.64 -21.02
CA GLY A 212 18.29 -14.50 -19.87
C GLY A 212 18.48 -13.19 -19.08
N ALA A 213 19.33 -12.28 -19.54
CA ALA A 213 19.37 -10.88 -19.17
C ALA A 213 18.11 -10.17 -19.67
N ALA A 214 17.28 -9.78 -18.71
CA ALA A 214 16.27 -8.77 -18.95
C ALA A 214 16.90 -7.56 -19.69
N PRO A 215 16.20 -6.97 -20.66
CA PRO A 215 16.69 -5.78 -21.34
C PRO A 215 17.08 -4.75 -20.29
N SER A 216 18.22 -4.09 -20.48
CA SER A 216 18.66 -2.96 -19.67
C SER A 216 17.48 -2.01 -19.54
N THR A 217 16.87 -1.99 -18.35
CA THR A 217 15.60 -1.30 -18.12
C THR A 217 15.89 0.19 -18.06
N SER A 218 15.71 0.87 -19.18
CA SER A 218 15.67 2.34 -19.23
C SER A 218 14.59 2.92 -18.32
N SER A 219 13.61 2.09 -17.91
CA SER A 219 12.53 2.46 -16.99
C SER A 219 12.13 1.33 -16.03
N ALA A 220 11.89 1.68 -14.76
CA ALA A 220 11.36 0.82 -13.68
C ALA A 220 10.10 1.43 -13.05
N ILE A 221 9.26 0.63 -12.41
CA ILE A 221 8.05 1.07 -11.69
C ILE A 221 8.23 0.80 -10.20
N CYS A 222 8.18 1.86 -9.39
CA CYS A 222 8.26 1.77 -7.94
C CYS A 222 6.87 1.83 -7.30
N ALA A 223 6.46 0.76 -6.61
CA ALA A 223 5.29 0.80 -5.73
C ALA A 223 5.62 1.60 -4.46
N THR A 224 4.74 2.55 -4.14
CA THR A 224 4.91 3.40 -2.95
C THR A 224 3.57 3.81 -2.36
N ARG A 225 3.57 4.21 -1.09
CA ARG A 225 2.40 4.80 -0.46
C ARG A 225 2.23 6.26 -0.88
N GLY A 226 1.00 6.76 -0.87
CA GLY A 226 0.70 8.16 -1.23
C GLY A 226 1.12 9.23 -0.21
N SER A 227 1.64 8.86 0.97
CA SER A 227 2.07 9.85 1.98
C SER A 227 3.30 10.65 1.52
N ALA A 228 3.42 11.91 1.97
CA ALA A 228 4.55 12.76 1.59
C ALA A 228 5.92 12.14 1.95
N LEU A 229 6.01 11.45 3.09
CA LEU A 229 7.23 10.75 3.50
C LEU A 229 7.54 9.57 2.57
N ALA A 230 6.55 8.73 2.27
CA ALA A 230 6.73 7.58 1.39
C ALA A 230 7.16 8.00 -0.02
N LEU A 231 6.50 9.03 -0.58
CA LEU A 231 6.89 9.60 -1.87
C LEU A 231 8.30 10.18 -1.85
N TRP A 232 8.71 10.84 -0.76
CA TRP A 232 10.09 11.31 -0.60
C TRP A 232 11.07 10.13 -0.61
N GLN A 233 10.77 9.06 0.13
CA GLN A 233 11.63 7.87 0.24
C GLN A 233 11.79 7.19 -1.12
N SER A 234 10.68 6.98 -1.85
CA SER A 234 10.72 6.37 -3.18
C SER A 234 11.42 7.25 -4.21
N ARG A 235 11.23 8.58 -4.17
CA ARG A 235 11.97 9.51 -5.04
C ARG A 235 13.46 9.52 -4.74
N HIS A 236 13.85 9.39 -3.46
CA HIS A 236 15.25 9.28 -3.08
C HIS A 236 15.91 8.03 -3.69
N VAL A 237 15.23 6.87 -3.61
CA VAL A 237 15.72 5.62 -4.24
C VAL A 237 15.73 5.76 -5.77
N ALA A 238 14.68 6.31 -6.37
CA ALA A 238 14.62 6.56 -7.81
C ALA A 238 15.76 7.46 -8.31
N ALA A 239 16.12 8.51 -7.55
CA ALA A 239 17.23 9.38 -7.91
C ALA A 239 18.58 8.64 -7.90
N ARG A 240 18.77 7.67 -7.01
CA ARG A 240 19.97 6.79 -6.98
C ARG A 240 19.99 5.83 -8.17
N LEU A 241 18.86 5.25 -8.53
CA LEU A 241 18.73 4.42 -9.73
C LEU A 241 18.98 5.22 -11.01
N ALA A 242 18.50 6.46 -11.08
CA ALA A 242 18.70 7.33 -12.23
C ALA A 242 20.18 7.65 -12.49
N GLN A 243 21.02 7.71 -11.43
CA GLN A 243 22.48 7.85 -11.57
C GLN A 243 23.12 6.64 -12.27
N ASN A 244 22.44 5.50 -12.28
CA ASN A 244 22.84 4.27 -12.96
C ASN A 244 22.06 4.05 -14.28
N GLY A 245 21.42 5.09 -14.82
CA GLY A 245 20.71 5.05 -16.09
C GLY A 245 19.29 4.46 -16.04
N ILE A 246 18.74 4.20 -14.86
CA ILE A 246 17.42 3.58 -14.71
C ILE A 246 16.40 4.63 -14.26
N ALA A 247 15.57 5.11 -15.18
CA ALA A 247 14.47 6.01 -14.82
C ALA A 247 13.42 5.26 -14.01
N THR A 248 12.72 5.92 -13.09
CA THR A 248 11.64 5.27 -12.31
C THR A 248 10.33 6.03 -12.40
N THR A 249 9.25 5.33 -12.70
CA THR A 249 7.86 5.78 -12.57
C THR A 249 7.29 5.39 -11.19
N MET A 250 6.62 6.32 -10.51
CA MET A 250 6.01 6.06 -9.21
C MET A 250 4.58 5.51 -9.37
N LEU A 251 4.32 4.31 -8.86
CA LEU A 251 2.99 3.77 -8.66
C LEU A 251 2.54 4.05 -7.22
N ALA A 252 1.87 5.18 -7.01
CA ALA A 252 1.33 5.56 -5.70
C ALA A 252 0.04 4.78 -5.39
N LEU A 253 0.05 4.00 -4.32
CA LEU A 253 -1.07 3.19 -3.83
C LEU A 253 -1.59 3.77 -2.52
N SER A 254 -2.90 3.61 -2.29
CA SER A 254 -3.58 4.06 -1.06
C SER A 254 -3.89 2.85 -0.20
N THR A 255 -3.10 2.60 0.84
CA THR A 255 -3.31 1.45 1.73
C THR A 255 -4.57 1.64 2.60
N VAL A 256 -5.17 0.55 3.10
CA VAL A 256 -6.34 0.64 4.00
C VAL A 256 -6.03 1.48 5.26
N GLY A 257 -4.80 1.43 5.76
CA GLY A 257 -4.34 2.24 6.89
C GLY A 257 -4.16 3.74 6.56
N ASP A 258 -4.18 4.11 5.27
CA ASP A 258 -4.28 5.51 4.84
C ASP A 258 -5.75 5.99 4.79
N ARG A 259 -6.71 5.06 4.65
CA ARG A 259 -8.15 5.33 4.49
C ARG A 259 -8.94 5.32 5.81
N ASP A 260 -8.62 4.41 6.73
CA ASP A 260 -9.27 4.38 8.06
C ASP A 260 -8.50 5.23 9.09
N ARG A 261 -9.16 6.29 9.57
CA ARG A 261 -8.62 7.23 10.57
C ARG A 261 -9.31 7.11 11.93
N SER A 262 -10.23 6.17 12.09
CA SER A 262 -11.20 6.12 13.20
C SER A 262 -10.95 4.99 14.21
N SER A 263 -10.33 3.89 13.79
CA SER A 263 -10.09 2.69 14.61
C SER A 263 -8.73 2.75 15.36
N ALA A 264 -8.65 2.15 16.55
CA ALA A 264 -7.40 2.06 17.33
C ALA A 264 -6.39 1.09 16.68
N LEU A 265 -5.08 1.43 16.69
CA LEU A 265 -4.03 0.63 16.01
C LEU A 265 -4.16 -0.84 16.47
N ALA A 266 -4.07 -1.04 17.79
CA ALA A 266 -4.06 -2.37 18.41
C ALA A 266 -5.29 -3.26 18.10
N ALA A 267 -6.42 -2.70 17.65
CA ALA A 267 -7.64 -3.44 17.32
C ALA A 267 -7.68 -3.93 15.86
N MET A 268 -6.84 -3.39 14.99
CA MET A 268 -6.75 -3.80 13.59
C MET A 268 -5.56 -4.76 13.47
N GLY A 269 -5.71 -5.94 12.87
CA GLY A 269 -4.60 -6.89 12.67
C GLY A 269 -3.50 -6.28 11.78
N GLU A 270 -2.51 -5.66 12.41
CA GLU A 270 -1.97 -4.41 11.87
C GLU A 270 -0.67 -4.46 11.08
N GLN A 271 -0.03 -5.60 11.05
CA GLN A 271 1.31 -5.69 10.48
C GLN A 271 1.27 -5.75 8.95
N ALA A 272 0.12 -6.12 8.37
CA ALA A 272 0.00 -6.37 6.95
C ALA A 272 -0.70 -5.24 6.17
N ILE A 273 -1.27 -4.23 6.84
CA ILE A 273 -2.15 -3.27 6.15
C ILE A 273 -1.38 -2.28 5.27
N PHE A 274 -0.19 -1.83 5.70
CA PHE A 274 0.61 -0.83 4.99
C PHE A 274 1.53 -1.40 3.91
N VAL A 275 1.73 -2.71 3.88
CA VAL A 275 2.66 -3.39 2.96
C VAL A 275 1.91 -4.24 1.93
N LYS A 276 0.78 -4.88 2.31
CA LYS A 276 0.01 -5.78 1.43
C LYS A 276 -0.34 -5.23 0.06
N GLU A 277 -0.71 -3.96 -0.05
CA GLU A 277 -1.06 -3.39 -1.36
C GLU A 277 0.15 -3.23 -2.28
N LEU A 278 1.33 -2.93 -1.69
CA LEU A 278 2.60 -2.82 -2.41
C LEU A 278 3.08 -4.22 -2.80
N GLU A 279 3.07 -5.17 -1.86
CA GLU A 279 3.36 -6.59 -2.08
C GLU A 279 2.50 -7.17 -3.20
N ARG A 280 1.18 -6.90 -3.18
CA ARG A 280 0.27 -7.31 -4.27
C ARG A 280 0.64 -6.66 -5.59
N ALA A 281 1.06 -5.40 -5.61
CA ALA A 281 1.51 -4.76 -6.85
C ALA A 281 2.78 -5.40 -7.43
N LEU A 282 3.70 -5.87 -6.58
CA LEU A 282 4.85 -6.65 -7.02
C LEU A 282 4.42 -8.02 -7.56
N ALA A 283 3.58 -8.75 -6.81
CA ALA A 283 3.09 -10.07 -7.21
C ALA A 283 2.27 -10.05 -8.51
N ASP A 284 1.48 -9.00 -8.73
CA ASP A 284 0.69 -8.80 -9.95
C ASP A 284 1.54 -8.33 -11.16
N GLY A 285 2.83 -8.05 -10.97
CA GLY A 285 3.69 -7.46 -12.01
C GLY A 285 3.32 -6.01 -12.38
N ARG A 286 2.59 -5.29 -11.51
CA ARG A 286 2.25 -3.87 -11.68
C ARG A 286 3.38 -2.94 -11.26
N ALA A 287 4.34 -3.43 -10.47
CA ALA A 287 5.54 -2.73 -10.06
C ALA A 287 6.74 -3.67 -10.06
N ASP A 288 7.94 -3.11 -10.25
CA ASP A 288 9.20 -3.86 -10.28
C ASP A 288 9.86 -3.93 -8.91
N TYR A 289 9.66 -2.89 -8.07
CA TYR A 289 10.17 -2.85 -6.70
C TYR A 289 9.29 -1.95 -5.81
N ALA A 290 9.41 -2.11 -4.49
CA ALA A 290 8.73 -1.29 -3.51
C ALA A 290 9.72 -0.70 -2.49
N VAL A 291 9.45 0.50 -1.99
CA VAL A 291 10.32 1.19 -1.02
C VAL A 291 9.58 1.38 0.31
N HIS A 292 10.21 0.94 1.38
CA HIS A 292 9.66 0.94 2.73
C HIS A 292 10.62 1.64 3.70
N SER A 293 10.07 2.19 4.80
CA SER A 293 10.91 2.32 5.99
C SER A 293 11.16 0.91 6.53
N ALA A 294 12.41 0.54 6.81
CA ALA A 294 12.71 -0.85 7.22
C ALA A 294 11.99 -1.27 8.51
N LYS A 295 11.67 -0.32 9.40
CA LYS A 295 10.89 -0.55 10.62
C LYS A 295 9.41 -0.86 10.41
N ASP A 296 8.88 -0.57 9.23
CA ASP A 296 7.46 -0.79 8.91
C ASP A 296 7.24 -2.16 8.27
N LEU A 297 8.31 -2.88 7.91
CA LEU A 297 8.26 -4.22 7.35
C LEU A 297 8.05 -5.28 8.43
N PRO A 298 7.24 -6.33 8.17
CA PRO A 298 7.13 -7.47 9.06
C PRO A 298 8.49 -8.16 9.26
N SER A 299 8.66 -8.86 10.38
CA SER A 299 9.91 -9.55 10.72
C SER A 299 10.22 -10.73 9.79
N ALA A 300 9.19 -11.33 9.19
CA ALA A 300 9.28 -12.27 8.08
C ALA A 300 8.57 -11.68 6.85
N LEU A 301 9.19 -11.80 5.67
CA LEU A 301 8.59 -11.37 4.41
C LEU A 301 7.66 -12.46 3.86
N PRO A 302 6.68 -12.10 3.01
CA PRO A 302 5.90 -13.09 2.28
C PRO A 302 6.77 -14.01 1.42
N ALA A 303 6.29 -15.22 1.18
CA ALA A 303 6.95 -16.15 0.26
C ALA A 303 7.05 -15.53 -1.14
N GLY A 304 8.20 -15.69 -1.79
CA GLY A 304 8.45 -15.12 -3.11
C GLY A 304 9.00 -13.69 -3.11
N MET A 305 9.22 -13.08 -1.95
CA MET A 305 9.76 -11.72 -1.83
C MET A 305 11.13 -11.69 -1.13
N GLN A 306 11.91 -10.66 -1.43
CA GLN A 306 13.22 -10.42 -0.81
C GLN A 306 13.48 -8.92 -0.64
N LEU A 307 14.41 -8.59 0.27
CA LEU A 307 14.97 -7.25 0.35
C LEU A 307 16.25 -7.19 -0.50
N SER A 308 16.20 -6.53 -1.64
CA SER A 308 17.36 -6.44 -2.55
C SER A 308 18.41 -5.42 -2.09
N ALA A 309 17.99 -4.41 -1.34
CA ALA A 309 18.87 -3.37 -0.83
C ALA A 309 18.36 -2.76 0.47
N ILE A 310 19.29 -2.47 1.39
CA ILE A 310 19.06 -1.64 2.57
C ILE A 310 19.91 -0.38 2.44
N SER A 311 19.27 0.79 2.46
CA SER A 311 19.98 2.06 2.32
C SER A 311 20.89 2.33 3.50
N LEU A 312 21.87 3.23 3.30
CA LEU A 312 22.54 3.91 4.41
C LEU A 312 21.51 4.40 5.44
N ARG A 313 21.78 4.12 6.72
CA ARG A 313 20.91 4.50 7.83
C ARG A 313 20.99 6.00 8.10
N GLU A 314 19.86 6.68 8.03
CA GLU A 314 19.72 8.04 8.57
C GLU A 314 19.61 7.99 10.11
N ASP A 315 19.69 9.13 10.81
CA ASP A 315 19.60 9.19 12.28
C ASP A 315 18.47 8.29 12.84
N PRO A 316 18.81 7.20 13.57
CA PRO A 316 17.85 6.22 14.04
C PRO A 316 17.11 6.67 15.29
N ARG A 317 17.51 7.80 15.92
CA ARG A 317 16.95 8.26 17.19
C ARG A 317 15.49 8.69 17.07
N ASP A 318 14.78 8.55 18.17
CA ASP A 318 13.52 9.23 18.38
C ASP A 318 13.78 10.67 18.87
N VAL A 319 12.87 11.58 18.55
CA VAL A 319 13.03 13.01 18.77
C VAL A 319 11.84 13.54 19.54
N TYR A 320 12.14 14.21 20.64
CA TYR A 320 11.21 15.05 21.39
C TYR A 320 10.88 16.30 20.57
N CYS A 321 9.59 16.54 20.35
CA CYS A 321 9.08 17.70 19.63
C CYS A 321 8.10 18.47 20.53
N SER A 322 8.35 19.75 20.78
CA SER A 322 7.44 20.63 21.51
C SER A 322 7.47 22.05 20.95
N GLU A 323 6.38 22.78 21.12
CA GLU A 323 6.28 24.21 20.79
C GLU A 323 6.43 25.10 22.03
N ARG A 324 6.47 24.53 23.25
CA ARG A 324 6.44 25.28 24.52
C ARG A 324 7.62 25.00 25.44
N TYR A 325 8.03 23.74 25.57
CA TYR A 325 9.03 23.32 26.56
C TYR A 325 10.29 22.83 25.85
N ALA A 326 11.47 23.32 26.25
CA ALA A 326 12.69 23.11 25.46
C ALA A 326 13.19 21.68 25.52
N THR A 327 13.01 21.01 26.66
CA THR A 327 13.47 19.64 26.87
C THR A 327 12.38 18.75 27.46
N PHE A 328 12.53 17.44 27.30
CA PHE A 328 11.62 16.46 27.90
C PHE A 328 11.58 16.55 29.43
N ALA A 329 12.70 16.95 30.06
CA ALA A 329 12.80 17.11 31.50
C ALA A 329 11.97 18.30 32.03
N GLU A 330 11.81 19.36 31.23
CA GLU A 330 11.09 20.58 31.59
C GLU A 330 9.55 20.45 31.52
N LEU A 331 9.03 19.34 30.99
CA LEU A 331 7.58 19.12 30.96
C LEU A 331 6.99 19.12 32.38
N PRO A 332 5.89 19.87 32.63
CA PRO A 332 5.22 19.84 33.92
C PRO A 332 4.55 18.48 34.15
N ALA A 333 4.32 18.13 35.42
CA ALA A 333 3.58 16.92 35.77
C ALA A 333 2.20 16.92 35.10
N GLY A 334 1.78 15.77 34.58
CA GLY A 334 0.52 15.61 33.84
C GLY A 334 0.54 16.16 32.41
N ALA A 335 1.67 16.68 31.89
CA ALA A 335 1.73 17.15 30.51
C ALA A 335 1.41 16.03 29.50
N ARG A 336 0.74 16.41 28.40
CA ARG A 336 0.24 15.48 27.38
C ARG A 336 1.31 15.20 26.33
N VAL A 337 1.84 13.98 26.33
CA VAL A 337 2.85 13.50 25.38
C VAL A 337 2.23 12.57 24.34
N GLY A 338 2.21 13.01 23.07
CA GLY A 338 1.61 12.27 21.96
C GLY A 338 2.52 11.18 21.39
N THR A 339 2.11 9.91 21.51
CA THR A 339 2.70 8.77 20.79
C THR A 339 1.73 7.59 20.71
N SER A 340 1.57 7.00 19.52
CA SER A 340 0.84 5.73 19.33
C SER A 340 1.76 4.50 19.26
N SER A 341 3.07 4.65 19.52
CA SER A 341 4.01 3.53 19.55
C SER A 341 4.07 2.93 20.96
N PRO A 342 3.70 1.65 21.15
CA PRO A 342 3.82 0.98 22.45
C PRO A 342 5.26 0.96 22.96
N ARG A 343 6.24 0.75 22.07
CA ARG A 343 7.68 0.87 22.37
C ARG A 343 8.04 2.21 22.99
N ARG A 344 7.65 3.32 22.35
CA ARG A 344 7.96 4.66 22.87
C ARG A 344 7.25 4.91 24.18
N ARG A 345 5.96 4.58 24.26
CA ARG A 345 5.16 4.79 25.48
C ARG A 345 5.77 4.07 26.67
N ALA A 346 6.07 2.78 26.53
CA ALA A 346 6.65 1.96 27.60
C ALA A 346 8.00 2.53 28.09
N GLN A 347 8.91 2.85 27.17
CA GLN A 347 10.22 3.39 27.52
C GLN A 347 10.16 4.81 28.10
N LEU A 348 9.29 5.68 27.58
CA LEU A 348 9.11 7.03 28.13
C LEU A 348 8.48 6.98 29.54
N TYR A 349 7.52 6.08 29.76
CA TYR A 349 6.87 5.91 31.07
C TYR A 349 7.89 5.55 32.16
N SER A 350 8.89 4.74 31.84
CA SER A 350 10.01 4.43 32.75
C SER A 350 10.90 5.64 33.07
N LEU A 351 10.91 6.68 32.22
CA LEU A 351 11.66 7.91 32.47
C LEU A 351 10.84 8.95 33.25
N ARG A 352 9.54 9.07 32.95
CA ARG A 352 8.63 10.09 33.52
C ARG A 352 7.21 9.54 33.64
N SER A 353 6.95 8.75 34.68
CA SER A 353 5.62 8.15 34.93
C SER A 353 4.54 9.17 35.33
N ASP A 354 4.93 10.40 35.66
CA ASP A 354 4.05 11.51 36.00
C ASP A 354 3.39 12.19 34.80
N LEU A 355 3.77 11.83 33.56
CA LEU A 355 3.25 12.43 32.33
C LEU A 355 2.04 11.66 31.76
N ALA A 356 1.17 12.36 31.05
CA ALA A 356 0.02 11.76 30.37
C ALA A 356 0.38 11.35 28.94
N TYR A 357 0.58 10.05 28.70
CA TYR A 357 0.87 9.52 27.36
C TYR A 357 -0.41 9.27 26.57
N VAL A 358 -0.63 10.07 25.52
CA VAL A 358 -1.87 10.06 24.72
C VAL A 358 -1.56 9.57 23.31
N GLU A 359 -2.48 8.81 22.72
CA GLU A 359 -2.34 8.36 21.33
C GLU A 359 -2.34 9.55 20.35
N ILE A 360 -1.61 9.41 19.25
CA ILE A 360 -1.59 10.38 18.15
C ILE A 360 -1.55 9.70 16.78
N ARG A 361 -2.54 10.04 15.96
CA ARG A 361 -2.73 9.53 14.59
C ARG A 361 -2.33 10.56 13.53
N GLY A 362 -2.09 10.06 12.32
CA GLY A 362 -1.79 10.86 11.13
C GLY A 362 -0.33 10.74 10.66
N ASN A 363 -0.06 11.32 9.50
CA ASN A 363 1.29 11.45 8.95
C ASN A 363 2.12 12.48 9.74
N VAL A 364 3.43 12.56 9.48
CA VAL A 364 4.37 13.43 10.21
C VAL A 364 3.91 14.90 10.22
N ASP A 365 3.49 15.42 9.07
CA ASP A 365 2.96 16.78 8.89
C ASP A 365 1.71 17.03 9.75
N THR A 366 0.79 16.08 9.75
CA THR A 366 -0.47 16.16 10.49
C THR A 366 -0.20 16.14 11.99
N ARG A 367 0.74 15.30 12.46
CA ARG A 367 1.12 15.25 13.88
C ARG A 367 1.78 16.55 14.35
N LEU A 368 2.67 17.13 13.55
CA LEU A 368 3.27 18.43 13.86
C LEU A 368 2.24 19.56 13.86
N ARG A 369 1.23 19.51 12.98
CA ARG A 369 0.12 20.45 13.00
C ARG A 369 -0.67 20.36 14.31
N LYS A 370 -1.06 19.15 14.73
CA LYS A 370 -1.76 18.92 16.02
C LYS A 370 -0.96 19.43 17.21
N LEU A 371 0.37 19.26 17.19
CA LEU A 371 1.26 19.83 18.20
C LEU A 371 1.17 21.37 18.22
N ARG A 372 1.25 22.02 17.06
CA ARG A 372 1.15 23.50 16.93
C ARG A 372 -0.20 24.05 17.34
N GLU A 373 -1.26 23.29 17.10
CA GLU A 373 -2.63 23.60 17.51
C GLU A 373 -2.85 23.41 19.02
N GLY A 374 -1.83 22.93 19.75
CA GLY A 374 -1.89 22.78 21.21
C GLY A 374 -2.66 21.54 21.68
N GLU A 375 -2.93 20.57 20.79
CA GLU A 375 -3.56 19.30 21.20
C GLU A 375 -2.63 18.48 22.11
N TYR A 376 -1.32 18.70 22.06
CA TYR A 376 -0.32 18.02 22.87
C TYR A 376 0.72 19.03 23.37
N ASP A 377 1.28 18.80 24.56
CA ASP A 377 2.40 19.60 25.08
C ASP A 377 3.72 19.19 24.41
N ALA A 378 3.84 17.91 24.06
CA ALA A 378 4.92 17.36 23.25
C ALA A 378 4.46 16.15 22.43
N ILE A 379 5.18 15.81 21.37
CA ILE A 379 5.04 14.56 20.63
C ILE A 379 6.41 13.92 20.39
N VAL A 380 6.43 12.62 20.12
CA VAL A 380 7.68 11.91 19.80
C VAL A 380 7.64 11.35 18.38
N LEU A 381 8.60 11.75 17.56
CA LEU A 381 8.73 11.36 16.14
C LEU A 381 10.11 10.73 15.87
N ALA A 382 10.28 10.09 14.71
CA ALA A 382 11.60 9.57 14.32
C ALA A 382 12.43 10.70 13.68
N ALA A 383 13.70 10.83 14.03
CA ALA A 383 14.60 11.85 13.48
C ALA A 383 14.66 11.78 11.96
N ALA A 384 14.84 10.57 11.41
CA ALA A 384 14.87 10.34 9.96
C ALA A 384 13.63 10.89 9.24
N GLY A 385 12.41 10.72 9.79
CA GLY A 385 11.19 11.23 9.16
C GLY A 385 11.13 12.76 9.08
N LEU A 386 11.60 13.43 10.13
CA LEU A 386 11.69 14.89 10.18
C LEU A 386 12.75 15.43 9.22
N ARG A 387 13.95 14.84 9.22
CA ARG A 387 15.07 15.25 8.36
C ARG A 387 14.72 15.11 6.87
N ARG A 388 14.13 13.97 6.49
CA ARG A 388 13.71 13.70 5.10
C ARG A 388 12.70 14.73 4.58
N LEU A 389 11.73 15.11 5.41
CA LEU A 389 10.72 16.10 5.05
C LEU A 389 11.16 17.56 5.29
N ALA A 390 12.36 17.78 5.81
CA ALA A 390 12.82 19.10 6.29
C ALA A 390 11.82 19.77 7.25
N LEU A 391 11.19 18.97 8.13
CA LEU A 391 10.21 19.45 9.11
C LEU A 391 10.82 19.50 10.51
N ARG A 392 10.34 20.43 11.32
CA ARG A 392 10.70 20.58 12.75
C ARG A 392 9.58 21.23 13.56
N ALA A 393 9.58 20.98 14.87
CA ALA A 393 8.89 21.81 15.85
C ALA A 393 9.84 22.92 16.35
N THR A 394 9.35 23.88 17.14
CA THR A 394 10.22 24.90 17.77
C THR A 394 11.35 24.26 18.57
N HIS A 395 11.03 23.27 19.40
CA HIS A 395 12.00 22.44 20.11
C HIS A 395 12.01 21.04 19.50
N THR A 396 13.16 20.64 18.95
CA THR A 396 13.35 19.36 18.26
C THR A 396 14.63 18.73 18.80
N VAL A 397 14.50 17.90 19.85
CA VAL A 397 15.64 17.37 20.62
C VAL A 397 15.70 15.85 20.52
N PRO A 398 16.76 15.27 19.92
CA PRO A 398 16.92 13.81 19.85
C PRO A 398 17.13 13.20 21.25
N PHE A 399 16.45 12.09 21.53
CA PHE A 399 16.76 11.27 22.70
C PHE A 399 18.05 10.48 22.47
N PRO A 400 18.94 10.36 23.47
CA PRO A 400 20.03 9.38 23.44
C PRO A 400 19.48 7.95 23.23
N ILE A 401 20.23 7.12 22.51
CA ILE A 401 19.81 5.74 22.17
C ILE A 401 19.60 4.90 23.43
N GLU A 402 20.38 5.16 24.47
CA GLU A 402 20.36 4.48 25.76
C GLU A 402 19.08 4.82 26.56
N GLN A 403 18.56 6.04 26.37
CA GLN A 403 17.31 6.48 26.98
C GLN A 403 16.11 5.89 26.24
N LEU A 404 16.06 6.06 24.91
CA LEU A 404 14.94 5.62 24.09
C LEU A 404 15.44 4.78 22.91
N LEU A 405 15.51 3.46 23.13
CA LEU A 405 16.05 2.52 22.17
C LEU A 405 15.13 2.45 20.93
N PRO A 406 15.65 2.69 19.70
CA PRO A 406 14.87 2.73 18.47
C PRO A 406 14.12 1.43 18.15
N ALA A 407 13.14 1.54 17.24
CA ALA A 407 12.55 0.36 16.61
C ALA A 407 13.58 -0.30 15.68
N ALA A 408 13.52 -1.63 15.54
CA ALA A 408 14.32 -2.37 14.55
C ALA A 408 14.16 -1.74 13.16
N GLY A 409 15.26 -1.51 12.45
CA GLY A 409 15.29 -0.90 11.12
C GLY A 409 15.00 0.61 11.08
N GLN A 410 14.83 1.29 12.22
CA GLN A 410 14.53 2.72 12.20
C GLN A 410 15.69 3.52 11.58
N GLY A 411 15.35 4.40 10.65
CA GLY A 411 16.32 5.23 9.93
C GLY A 411 16.75 4.66 8.58
N ALA A 412 16.70 3.35 8.38
CA ALA A 412 17.01 2.71 7.10
C ALA A 412 15.79 2.66 6.16
N LEU A 413 16.05 2.70 4.85
CA LEU A 413 15.09 2.31 3.82
C LEU A 413 15.36 0.87 3.41
N ALA A 414 14.29 0.12 3.15
CA ALA A 414 14.37 -1.22 2.60
C ALA A 414 13.69 -1.24 1.24
N VAL A 415 14.37 -1.83 0.26
CA VAL A 415 13.83 -2.06 -1.08
C VAL A 415 13.43 -3.52 -1.20
N GLU A 416 12.14 -3.75 -1.45
CA GLU A 416 11.56 -5.06 -1.64
C GLU A 416 11.32 -5.35 -3.12
N THR A 417 11.63 -6.58 -3.54
CA THR A 417 11.35 -7.11 -4.89
C THR A 417 10.84 -8.54 -4.79
N LEU A 418 10.39 -9.09 -5.92
CA LEU A 418 10.28 -10.54 -6.07
C LEU A 418 11.65 -11.21 -5.98
N LEU A 419 11.65 -12.51 -5.63
CA LEU A 419 12.82 -13.37 -5.81
C LEU A 419 13.28 -13.32 -7.28
N ASP A 420 14.61 -13.29 -7.46
CA ASP A 420 15.27 -13.27 -8.78
C ASP A 420 14.83 -12.11 -9.70
N ALA A 421 14.27 -11.03 -9.15
CA ALA A 421 13.89 -9.85 -9.91
C ALA A 421 15.11 -9.29 -10.68
N PRO A 422 15.02 -9.06 -12.00
CA PRO A 422 16.16 -8.60 -12.80
C PRO A 422 16.79 -7.29 -12.31
N LEU A 423 15.99 -6.44 -11.66
CA LEU A 423 16.41 -5.14 -11.13
C LEU A 423 17.18 -5.25 -9.80
N ALA A 424 17.17 -6.41 -9.13
CA ALA A 424 17.73 -6.58 -7.79
C ALA A 424 19.21 -6.20 -7.71
N GLY A 425 20.02 -6.60 -8.70
CA GLY A 425 21.44 -6.27 -8.76
C GLY A 425 21.70 -4.76 -8.89
N ALA A 426 20.94 -4.08 -9.75
CA ALA A 426 21.06 -2.63 -9.96
C ALA A 426 20.60 -1.83 -8.72
N LEU A 427 19.51 -2.26 -8.07
CA LEU A 427 19.04 -1.71 -6.80
C LEU A 427 20.09 -1.85 -5.70
N ARG A 428 20.69 -3.04 -5.58
CA ARG A 428 21.75 -3.30 -4.61
C ARG A 428 22.94 -2.39 -4.86
N ALA A 429 23.43 -2.32 -6.09
CA ALA A 429 24.57 -1.48 -6.45
C ALA A 429 24.31 0.02 -6.19
N ALA A 430 23.08 0.49 -6.45
CA ALA A 430 22.74 1.91 -6.32
C ALA A 430 22.51 2.37 -4.87
N LEU A 431 22.07 1.48 -3.98
CA LEU A 431 21.52 1.88 -2.67
C LEU A 431 22.15 1.16 -1.46
N ASN A 432 22.61 -0.08 -1.61
CA ASN A 432 22.91 -0.92 -0.46
C ASN A 432 24.10 -0.41 0.34
N ASP A 433 23.94 -0.33 1.65
CA ASP A 433 25.01 -0.07 2.61
C ASP A 433 25.21 -1.31 3.47
N GLU A 434 26.30 -2.05 3.26
CA GLU A 434 26.52 -3.35 3.91
C GLU A 434 26.53 -3.27 5.45
N PRO A 435 27.15 -2.26 6.09
CA PRO A 435 27.10 -2.13 7.55
C PRO A 435 25.67 -1.94 8.06
N THR A 436 24.86 -1.10 7.39
CA THR A 436 23.45 -0.92 7.75
C THR A 436 22.65 -2.19 7.48
N GLU A 437 22.85 -2.85 6.34
CA GLU A 437 22.19 -4.10 5.97
C GLU A 437 22.37 -5.15 7.06
N ARG A 438 23.61 -5.42 7.49
CA ARG A 438 23.91 -6.38 8.55
C ARG A 438 23.29 -5.99 9.89
N ALA A 439 23.34 -4.71 10.26
CA ALA A 439 22.68 -4.23 11.47
C ALA A 439 21.15 -4.45 11.42
N VAL A 440 20.51 -4.13 10.29
CA VAL A 440 19.06 -4.33 10.09
C VAL A 440 18.70 -5.82 10.09
N ILE A 441 19.52 -6.69 9.50
CA ILE A 441 19.34 -8.16 9.54
C ILE A 441 19.35 -8.65 10.99
N ALA A 442 20.36 -8.27 11.78
CA ALA A 442 20.48 -8.64 13.18
C ALA A 442 19.29 -8.15 14.02
N GLU A 443 18.87 -6.91 13.82
CA GLU A 443 17.70 -6.33 14.51
C GLU A 443 16.41 -7.08 14.17
N ARG A 444 16.18 -7.39 12.89
CA ARG A 444 14.98 -8.11 12.43
C ARG A 444 14.98 -9.55 12.90
N ALA A 445 16.13 -10.22 12.91
CA ALA A 445 16.29 -11.57 13.44
C ALA A 445 15.96 -11.63 14.92
N ALA A 446 16.46 -10.68 15.71
CA ALA A 446 16.12 -10.57 17.13
C ALA A 446 14.62 -10.35 17.36
N LEU A 447 13.98 -9.48 16.57
CA LEU A 447 12.54 -9.22 16.66
C LEU A 447 11.71 -10.48 16.34
N ARG A 448 12.11 -11.22 15.30
CA ARG A 448 11.47 -12.47 14.88
C ARG A 448 11.60 -13.57 15.93
N GLU A 449 12.80 -13.77 16.47
CA GLU A 449 13.08 -14.78 17.49
C GLU A 449 12.35 -14.49 18.81
N LEU A 450 12.12 -13.22 19.15
CA LEU A 450 11.26 -12.83 20.27
C LEU A 450 9.77 -13.15 20.04
N GLY A 451 9.36 -13.54 18.82
CA GLY A 451 7.95 -13.66 18.44
C GLY A 451 7.22 -12.31 18.46
N ALA A 452 7.96 -11.21 18.39
CA ALA A 452 7.42 -9.86 18.49
C ALA A 452 7.23 -9.25 17.09
N GLY A 453 6.30 -8.30 16.98
CA GLY A 453 6.15 -7.47 15.79
C GLY A 453 6.20 -5.98 16.11
N CYS A 454 5.87 -5.15 15.12
CA CYS A 454 6.02 -3.68 15.19
C CYS A 454 5.19 -2.99 16.29
N THR A 455 4.16 -3.67 16.81
CA THR A 455 3.29 -3.21 17.90
C THR A 455 3.78 -3.63 19.29
N ALA A 456 4.83 -4.46 19.37
CA ALA A 456 5.39 -4.86 20.64
C ALA A 456 6.20 -3.71 21.29
N PRO A 457 6.27 -3.64 22.63
CA PRO A 457 7.05 -2.64 23.36
C PRO A 457 8.56 -2.95 23.35
N VAL A 458 9.10 -3.23 22.16
CA VAL A 458 10.45 -3.74 21.93
C VAL A 458 11.27 -2.71 21.16
N GLY A 459 12.43 -2.32 21.69
CA GLY A 459 13.46 -1.58 20.96
C GLY A 459 14.65 -2.47 20.64
N ILE A 460 15.19 -2.37 19.42
CA ILE A 460 16.38 -3.11 18.99
C ILE A 460 17.17 -2.20 18.06
N HIS A 461 18.46 -2.04 18.34
CA HIS A 461 19.35 -1.20 17.54
C HIS A 461 20.76 -1.78 17.47
N GLY A 462 21.26 -1.90 16.24
CA GLY A 462 22.59 -2.32 15.88
C GLY A 462 23.42 -1.17 15.32
N ALA A 463 24.67 -1.07 15.74
CA ALA A 463 25.65 -0.16 15.15
C ALA A 463 27.06 -0.79 15.17
N TYR A 464 27.84 -0.54 14.11
CA TYR A 464 29.25 -0.92 14.12
C TYR A 464 30.04 0.08 14.96
N GLU A 465 30.66 -0.42 16.02
CA GLU A 465 31.50 0.34 16.95
C GLU A 465 32.73 -0.51 17.28
N GLY A 466 33.92 0.07 17.46
CA GLY A 466 35.08 -0.68 17.98
C GLY A 466 35.43 -1.99 17.24
N GLY A 467 35.20 -2.06 15.93
CA GLY A 467 35.54 -3.23 15.09
C GLY A 467 34.50 -4.35 15.06
N GLY A 468 33.30 -4.16 15.61
CA GLY A 468 32.21 -5.15 15.51
C GLY A 468 30.81 -4.55 15.62
N LEU A 469 29.81 -5.32 15.24
CA LEU A 469 28.40 -4.96 15.39
C LEU A 469 27.99 -5.09 16.86
N LEU A 470 27.67 -3.95 17.48
CA LEU A 470 27.03 -3.88 18.78
C LEU A 470 25.52 -3.89 18.60
N LEU A 471 24.84 -4.88 19.18
CA LEU A 471 23.40 -5.03 19.13
C LEU A 471 22.81 -4.87 20.53
N ARG A 472 21.93 -3.87 20.69
CA ARG A 472 21.20 -3.57 21.92
C ARG A 472 19.74 -3.94 21.75
N GLY A 473 19.16 -4.60 22.74
CA GLY A 473 17.74 -4.94 22.78
C GLY A 473 17.12 -4.57 24.12
N ARG A 474 15.88 -4.09 24.10
CA ARG A 474 15.09 -3.77 25.29
C ARG A 474 13.63 -4.19 25.07
N VAL A 475 13.11 -5.00 25.99
CA VAL A 475 11.68 -5.34 26.10
C VAL A 475 11.14 -4.64 27.33
N SER A 476 10.17 -3.74 27.13
CA SER A 476 9.63 -2.90 28.21
C SER A 476 8.19 -3.29 28.51
N SER A 477 7.77 -3.17 29.76
CA SER A 477 6.36 -3.41 30.09
C SER A 477 5.49 -2.22 29.71
N THR A 478 4.22 -2.50 29.37
CA THR A 478 3.24 -1.44 29.04
C THR A 478 2.56 -0.83 30.26
N ASP A 479 2.71 -1.44 31.44
CA ASP A 479 2.16 -1.02 32.73
C ASP A 479 3.18 -0.31 33.65
N GLY A 480 4.41 -0.09 33.15
CA GLY A 480 5.48 0.55 33.92
C GLY A 480 6.36 -0.38 34.74
N ALA A 481 6.20 -1.70 34.63
CA ALA A 481 7.12 -2.67 35.23
C ALA A 481 8.56 -2.61 34.64
N PRO A 482 9.57 -3.17 35.33
CA PRO A 482 10.98 -3.08 34.92
C PRO A 482 11.21 -3.62 33.50
N ALA A 483 11.95 -2.86 32.68
CA ALA A 483 12.35 -3.31 31.37
C ALA A 483 13.49 -4.34 31.45
N ILE A 484 13.47 -5.32 30.54
CA ILE A 484 14.56 -6.27 30.35
C ILE A 484 15.39 -5.81 29.16
N ALA A 485 16.67 -5.56 29.38
CA ALA A 485 17.59 -5.11 28.34
C ALA A 485 18.81 -6.01 28.26
N ALA A 486 19.31 -6.28 27.06
CA ALA A 486 20.53 -7.02 26.81
C ALA A 486 21.34 -6.32 25.71
N GLU A 487 22.64 -6.56 25.72
CA GLU A 487 23.58 -6.05 24.72
C GLU A 487 24.55 -7.16 24.37
N LEU A 488 24.82 -7.36 23.09
CA LEU A 488 25.80 -8.32 22.59
C LEU A 488 26.65 -7.65 21.51
N ARG A 489 27.90 -8.07 21.41
CA ARG A 489 28.85 -7.61 20.39
C ARG A 489 29.45 -8.81 19.68
N ALA A 490 29.50 -8.76 18.35
CA ALA A 490 30.24 -9.72 17.54
C ALA A 490 30.82 -9.04 16.29
N PRO A 491 31.84 -9.63 15.63
CA PRO A 491 32.35 -9.09 14.38
C PRO A 491 31.27 -8.95 13.29
N ALA A 492 30.32 -9.89 13.22
CA ALA A 492 29.24 -9.94 12.23
C ALA A 492 29.77 -9.66 10.81
N ALA A 493 30.69 -10.50 10.33
CA ALA A 493 31.40 -10.30 9.08
C ALA A 493 30.50 -10.47 7.83
N ASP A 494 29.40 -11.19 7.96
CA ASP A 494 28.43 -11.46 6.90
C ASP A 494 26.99 -11.48 7.46
N SER A 495 26.01 -11.68 6.56
CA SER A 495 24.59 -11.70 6.89
C SER A 495 24.21 -12.83 7.84
N ALA A 496 24.84 -14.01 7.74
CA ALA A 496 24.52 -15.15 8.59
C ALA A 496 25.00 -14.92 10.04
N ALA A 497 26.21 -14.37 10.20
CA ALA A 497 26.74 -13.99 11.51
C ALA A 497 25.92 -12.85 12.14
N ALA A 498 25.42 -11.90 11.34
CA ALA A 498 24.54 -10.84 11.83
C ALA A 498 23.18 -11.40 12.29
N GLU A 499 22.58 -12.30 11.53
CA GLU A 499 21.34 -12.98 11.89
C GLU A 499 21.48 -13.78 13.20
N GLU A 500 22.56 -14.56 13.34
CA GLU A 500 22.82 -15.33 14.56
C GLU A 500 23.07 -14.45 15.79
N LEU A 501 23.73 -13.30 15.63
CA LEU A 501 23.85 -12.30 16.70
C LEU A 501 22.47 -11.80 17.15
N GLY A 502 21.57 -11.56 16.20
CA GLY A 502 20.18 -11.20 16.45
C GLY A 502 19.43 -12.25 17.25
N CYS A 503 19.46 -13.51 16.79
CA CYS A 503 18.84 -14.64 17.48
C CYS A 503 19.42 -14.83 18.90
N SER A 504 20.73 -14.68 19.06
CA SER A 504 21.40 -14.75 20.36
C SER A 504 20.96 -13.64 21.32
N LEU A 505 20.77 -12.41 20.84
CA LEU A 505 20.26 -11.31 21.65
C LEU A 505 18.84 -11.61 22.15
N ALA A 506 17.97 -12.11 21.28
CA ALA A 506 16.61 -12.49 21.64
C ALA A 506 16.60 -13.59 22.72
N ARG A 507 17.40 -14.64 22.55
CA ARG A 507 17.55 -15.70 23.57
C ARG A 507 18.08 -15.17 24.89
N ALA A 508 19.02 -14.22 24.88
CA ALA A 508 19.51 -13.57 26.10
C ALA A 508 18.42 -12.75 26.81
N LEU A 509 17.55 -12.07 26.06
CA LEU A 509 16.38 -11.36 26.61
C LEU A 509 15.37 -12.35 27.20
N LEU A 510 15.05 -13.43 26.47
CA LEU A 510 14.09 -14.45 26.90
C LEU A 510 14.56 -15.18 28.17
N ALA A 511 15.84 -15.53 28.26
CA ALA A 511 16.44 -16.14 29.44
C ALA A 511 16.32 -15.25 30.69
N ARG A 512 16.18 -13.93 30.50
CA ARG A 512 15.97 -12.95 31.57
C ARG A 512 14.49 -12.65 31.85
N GLY A 513 13.57 -13.38 31.21
CA GLY A 513 12.13 -13.28 31.45
C GLY A 513 11.37 -12.37 30.47
N ALA A 514 11.98 -11.94 29.36
CA ALA A 514 11.35 -10.98 28.43
C ALA A 514 10.01 -11.46 27.85
N ALA A 515 9.81 -12.79 27.75
CA ALA A 515 8.55 -13.38 27.31
C ALA A 515 7.34 -12.92 28.13
N SER A 516 7.51 -12.63 29.43
CA SER A 516 6.43 -12.16 30.29
C SER A 516 5.98 -10.71 30.00
N LEU A 517 6.83 -9.93 29.32
CA LEU A 517 6.59 -8.50 29.02
C LEU A 517 6.06 -8.27 27.60
N LEU A 518 6.07 -9.30 26.75
CA LEU A 518 5.60 -9.20 25.38
C LEU A 518 4.07 -9.39 25.33
N PRO A 519 3.32 -8.53 24.64
CA PRO A 519 1.92 -8.78 24.38
C PRO A 519 1.79 -10.08 23.57
N ARG A 520 0.90 -10.98 24.01
CA ARG A 520 0.65 -12.25 23.32
C ARG A 520 0.14 -11.93 21.91
N SER A 521 0.87 -12.39 20.89
CA SER A 521 0.53 -12.17 19.48
C SER A 521 0.18 -13.49 18.78
N GLY A 522 -0.75 -13.43 17.84
CA GLY A 522 -1.16 -14.58 17.01
C GLY A 522 -2.66 -14.59 16.74
N PRO A 523 -3.16 -15.53 15.93
CA PRO A 523 -4.58 -15.61 15.57
C PRO A 523 -5.53 -15.81 16.77
N LEU A 524 -4.99 -16.25 17.92
CA LEU A 524 -5.75 -16.46 19.15
C LEU A 524 -5.45 -15.40 20.22
N ALA A 525 -4.81 -14.29 19.85
CA ALA A 525 -4.49 -13.21 20.78
C ALA A 525 -5.73 -12.72 21.54
N GLY A 526 -5.63 -12.69 22.88
CA GLY A 526 -6.73 -12.26 23.76
C GLY A 526 -7.83 -13.30 24.00
N ARG A 527 -7.71 -14.52 23.45
CA ARG A 527 -8.67 -15.61 23.70
C ARG A 527 -8.25 -16.45 24.89
N ARG A 528 -9.17 -16.65 25.83
CA ARG A 528 -9.02 -17.57 26.96
C ARG A 528 -9.45 -18.97 26.55
N ILE A 529 -8.50 -19.90 26.52
CA ILE A 529 -8.74 -21.29 26.15
C ILE A 529 -8.51 -22.18 27.37
N LEU A 530 -9.53 -22.96 27.71
CA LEU A 530 -9.43 -23.97 28.75
C LEU A 530 -9.04 -25.32 28.14
N LEU A 531 -8.01 -25.95 28.70
CA LEU A 531 -7.52 -27.26 28.27
C LEU A 531 -7.59 -28.25 29.44
N PRO A 532 -8.60 -29.13 29.50
CA PRO A 532 -8.69 -30.16 30.53
C PRO A 532 -7.61 -31.21 30.35
N ARG A 533 -7.08 -31.72 31.46
CA ARG A 533 -5.98 -32.68 31.48
C ARG A 533 -6.33 -33.93 32.27
N SER A 534 -6.11 -35.09 31.64
CA SER A 534 -6.26 -36.41 32.26
C SER A 534 -4.93 -37.01 32.77
N VAL A 535 -3.78 -36.37 32.51
CA VAL A 535 -2.43 -36.86 32.90
C VAL A 535 -1.46 -35.72 33.28
N GLU A 536 -0.47 -36.02 34.13
CA GLU A 536 0.43 -35.04 34.78
C GLU A 536 1.54 -34.42 33.92
N ARG A 537 1.77 -34.89 32.68
CA ARG A 537 2.81 -34.32 31.79
C ARG A 537 2.39 -33.04 31.06
N THR A 538 3.33 -32.10 30.92
CA THR A 538 3.17 -30.84 30.18
C THR A 538 2.59 -31.05 28.78
N SER A 539 1.50 -30.36 28.47
CA SER A 539 0.77 -30.55 27.21
C SER A 539 1.45 -29.83 26.04
N ARG A 540 1.87 -30.59 25.01
CA ARG A 540 2.36 -30.03 23.74
C ARG A 540 1.30 -29.17 23.04
N ILE A 541 0.02 -29.47 23.28
CA ILE A 541 -1.13 -28.71 22.75
C ILE A 541 -1.18 -27.33 23.40
N ALA A 542 -1.00 -27.25 24.72
CA ALA A 542 -0.98 -25.97 25.42
C ALA A 542 0.19 -25.08 24.97
N ALA A 543 1.37 -25.66 24.77
CA ALA A 543 2.51 -24.95 24.21
C ALA A 543 2.20 -24.40 22.81
N ARG A 544 1.56 -25.20 21.95
CA ARG A 544 1.16 -24.77 20.60
C ARG A 544 0.11 -23.66 20.62
N LEU A 545 -0.92 -23.77 21.45
CA LEU A 545 -1.97 -22.75 21.59
C LEU A 545 -1.44 -21.43 22.14
N ARG A 546 -0.53 -21.46 23.12
CA ARG A 546 0.17 -20.26 23.62
C ARG A 546 1.03 -19.62 22.54
N ALA A 547 1.71 -20.42 21.71
CA ALA A 547 2.46 -19.92 20.55
C ALA A 547 1.57 -19.27 19.48
N LEU A 548 0.27 -19.60 19.44
CA LEU A 548 -0.74 -18.95 18.60
C LEU A 548 -1.38 -17.71 19.25
N GLY A 549 -0.92 -17.31 20.45
CA GLY A 549 -1.36 -16.11 21.15
C GLY A 549 -2.44 -16.31 22.20
N ALA A 550 -2.92 -17.53 22.42
CA ALA A 550 -4.00 -17.81 23.38
C ALA A 550 -3.55 -17.75 24.85
N GLU A 551 -4.48 -17.37 25.72
CA GLU A 551 -4.35 -17.54 27.17
C GLU A 551 -4.83 -18.93 27.56
N VAL A 552 -3.90 -19.86 27.75
CA VAL A 552 -4.26 -21.27 28.01
C VAL A 552 -4.20 -21.58 29.50
N THR A 553 -5.36 -21.90 30.08
CA THR A 553 -5.49 -22.45 31.42
C THR A 553 -5.62 -23.97 31.31
N GLU A 554 -4.78 -24.68 32.05
CA GLU A 554 -4.79 -26.15 32.10
C GLU A 554 -5.41 -26.58 33.42
N LEU A 555 -6.49 -27.37 33.38
CA LEU A 555 -7.19 -27.82 34.60
C LEU A 555 -7.33 -29.34 34.68
N ARG A 556 -7.33 -29.86 35.90
CA ARG A 556 -7.47 -31.28 36.27
C ARG A 556 -8.87 -31.56 36.81
N ALA A 557 -9.18 -32.85 36.94
CA ALA A 557 -10.40 -33.27 37.64
C ALA A 557 -10.42 -32.70 39.07
N GLY A 558 -11.52 -32.03 39.41
CA GLY A 558 -11.71 -31.42 40.73
C GLY A 558 -11.20 -29.98 40.88
N GLU A 559 -10.51 -29.42 39.87
CA GLU A 559 -10.19 -27.99 39.83
C GLU A 559 -11.34 -27.21 39.19
N GLU A 560 -11.57 -25.97 39.63
CA GLU A 560 -12.63 -25.11 39.10
C GLU A 560 -12.05 -24.02 38.18
N PRO A 561 -12.64 -23.78 37.00
CA PRO A 561 -12.23 -22.71 36.12
C PRO A 561 -12.64 -21.33 36.66
N ASP A 562 -11.74 -20.36 36.53
CA ASP A 562 -11.99 -18.95 36.83
C ASP A 562 -12.87 -18.31 35.74
N GLY A 563 -14.18 -18.57 35.84
CA GLY A 563 -15.19 -18.17 34.88
C GLY A 563 -15.18 -18.98 33.58
N ALA A 564 -16.08 -18.64 32.66
CA ALA A 564 -16.17 -19.32 31.38
C ALA A 564 -15.09 -18.85 30.40
N PRO A 565 -14.39 -19.77 29.71
CA PRO A 565 -13.42 -19.44 28.66
C PRO A 565 -14.12 -18.99 27.37
N ASP A 566 -13.36 -18.45 26.42
CA ASP A 566 -13.84 -18.26 25.04
C ASP A 566 -14.01 -19.62 24.34
N LEU A 567 -13.13 -20.59 24.65
CA LEU A 567 -13.13 -21.92 24.06
C LEU A 567 -12.63 -23.00 25.02
N LEU A 568 -13.28 -24.16 24.97
CA LEU A 568 -12.89 -25.39 25.64
C LEU A 568 -12.28 -26.37 24.62
N ALA A 569 -10.98 -26.63 24.77
CA ALA A 569 -10.24 -27.52 23.88
C ALA A 569 -10.19 -28.93 24.48
N ILE A 570 -10.82 -29.92 23.84
CA ILE A 570 -10.89 -31.31 24.34
C ILE A 570 -9.97 -32.23 23.52
N PRO A 571 -8.76 -32.54 24.01
CA PRO A 571 -7.76 -33.31 23.27
C PRO A 571 -7.99 -34.83 23.28
N SER A 572 -8.85 -35.34 24.18
CA SER A 572 -9.11 -36.78 24.32
C SER A 572 -10.43 -37.04 25.04
N SER A 573 -10.92 -38.27 24.96
CA SER A 573 -12.07 -38.76 25.74
C SER A 573 -11.85 -38.63 27.27
N GLY A 574 -10.62 -38.83 27.76
CA GLY A 574 -10.28 -38.60 29.16
C GLY A 574 -10.39 -37.13 29.56
N ALA A 575 -9.99 -36.20 28.68
CA ALA A 575 -10.18 -34.77 28.92
C ALA A 575 -11.66 -34.35 28.85
N ALA A 576 -12.46 -35.02 28.02
CA ALA A 576 -13.91 -34.82 27.98
C ALA A 576 -14.56 -35.18 29.33
N ALA A 577 -14.14 -36.28 29.95
CA ALA A 577 -14.63 -36.69 31.27
C ALA A 577 -14.25 -35.68 32.37
N VAL A 578 -13.06 -35.09 32.31
CA VAL A 578 -12.62 -34.03 33.23
C VAL A 578 -13.48 -32.78 33.10
N ALA A 579 -13.85 -32.42 31.87
CA ALA A 579 -14.63 -31.22 31.60
C ALA A 579 -16.14 -31.35 31.83
N ALA A 580 -16.66 -32.59 31.88
CA ALA A 580 -18.09 -32.85 31.97
C ALA A 580 -18.81 -32.10 33.12
N PRO A 581 -18.25 -32.00 34.35
CA PRO A 581 -18.89 -31.25 35.42
C PRO A 581 -19.02 -29.74 35.12
N TRP A 582 -18.00 -29.14 34.51
CA TRP A 582 -18.01 -27.70 34.16
C TRP A 582 -18.99 -27.41 33.03
N LEU A 583 -19.06 -28.32 32.06
CA LEU A 583 -19.97 -28.28 30.94
C LEU A 583 -21.44 -28.27 31.40
N SER A 584 -21.79 -29.14 32.36
CA SER A 584 -23.12 -29.13 32.98
C SER A 584 -23.41 -27.83 33.73
N LEU A 585 -22.47 -27.37 34.55
CA LEU A 585 -22.61 -26.15 35.37
C LEU A 585 -22.82 -24.90 34.50
N TRP A 586 -22.04 -24.73 33.43
CA TRP A 586 -22.20 -23.60 32.52
C TRP A 586 -23.51 -23.65 31.75
N GLY A 587 -23.97 -24.85 31.36
CA GLY A 587 -25.27 -25.06 30.75
C GLY A 587 -26.43 -24.59 31.63
N GLU A 588 -26.40 -24.91 32.93
CA GLU A 588 -27.41 -24.48 33.91
C GLU A 588 -27.44 -22.96 34.10
N HIS A 589 -26.29 -22.29 33.95
CA HIS A 589 -26.16 -20.83 34.08
C HIS A 589 -26.31 -20.07 32.75
N GLY A 590 -26.68 -20.73 31.65
CA GLY A 590 -26.87 -20.11 30.34
C GLY A 590 -25.59 -19.63 29.66
N VAL A 591 -24.43 -20.16 30.08
CA VAL A 591 -23.12 -19.83 29.52
C VAL A 591 -22.67 -20.98 28.60
N ARG A 592 -22.32 -20.67 27.35
CA ARG A 592 -21.92 -21.69 26.36
C ARG A 592 -20.58 -21.31 25.71
N PRO A 593 -19.43 -21.72 26.28
CA PRO A 593 -18.15 -21.57 25.59
C PRO A 593 -18.15 -22.42 24.31
N LEU A 594 -17.34 -22.04 23.32
CA LEU A 594 -17.14 -22.87 22.14
C LEU A 594 -16.43 -24.16 22.54
N VAL A 595 -16.84 -25.31 22.00
CA VAL A 595 -16.22 -26.61 22.33
C VAL A 595 -15.60 -27.23 21.10
N VAL A 596 -14.31 -27.56 21.16
CA VAL A 596 -13.61 -28.21 20.04
C VAL A 596 -13.05 -29.56 20.47
N ALA A 597 -13.38 -30.60 19.72
CA ALA A 597 -12.93 -31.96 19.94
C ALA A 597 -11.76 -32.34 19.03
N MET A 598 -10.75 -33.00 19.59
CA MET A 598 -9.67 -33.60 18.83
C MET A 598 -10.07 -35.02 18.41
N GLY A 599 -10.58 -35.15 17.18
CA GLY A 599 -11.03 -36.41 16.61
C GLY A 599 -12.44 -36.86 17.04
N PRO A 600 -12.99 -37.87 16.35
CA PRO A 600 -14.38 -38.33 16.52
C PRO A 600 -14.65 -39.01 17.88
N GLU A 601 -13.65 -39.66 18.48
CA GLU A 601 -13.81 -40.29 19.80
C GLU A 601 -14.02 -39.27 20.91
N SER A 602 -13.24 -38.18 20.90
CA SER A 602 -13.41 -37.04 21.79
C SER A 602 -14.77 -36.39 21.57
N ALA A 603 -15.18 -36.19 20.31
CA ALA A 603 -16.48 -35.62 19.97
C ALA A 603 -17.64 -36.44 20.56
N SER A 604 -17.59 -37.76 20.36
CA SER A 604 -18.60 -38.69 20.87
C SER A 604 -18.67 -38.70 22.41
N ALA A 605 -17.53 -38.49 23.08
CA ALA A 605 -17.47 -38.39 24.53
C ALA A 605 -18.12 -37.11 25.07
N ILE A 606 -17.95 -35.98 24.38
CA ILE A 606 -18.56 -34.70 24.76
C ILE A 606 -20.07 -34.71 24.46
N GLU A 607 -20.50 -35.30 23.34
CA GLU A 607 -21.93 -35.46 23.02
C GLU A 607 -22.67 -36.25 24.10
N ARG A 608 -22.07 -37.33 24.62
CA ARG A 608 -22.63 -38.08 25.76
C ARG A 608 -22.70 -37.25 27.05
N ALA A 609 -21.89 -36.21 27.18
CA ALA A 609 -21.94 -35.26 28.29
C ALA A 609 -22.96 -34.13 28.08
N GLY A 610 -23.73 -34.14 26.98
CA GLY A 610 -24.88 -33.27 26.76
C GLY A 610 -24.60 -31.97 26.01
N LEU A 611 -23.38 -31.75 25.50
CA LEU A 611 -23.03 -30.54 24.74
C LEU A 611 -22.27 -30.92 23.45
N PRO A 612 -22.89 -30.86 22.26
CA PRO A 612 -22.20 -31.22 21.03
C PRO A 612 -21.06 -30.24 20.73
N PRO A 613 -19.92 -30.72 20.21
CA PRO A 613 -18.80 -29.86 19.87
C PRO A 613 -19.17 -28.93 18.71
N ASP A 614 -18.77 -27.66 18.81
CA ASP A 614 -18.89 -26.66 17.74
C ASP A 614 -17.83 -26.87 16.64
N GLY A 615 -16.76 -27.62 16.95
CA GLY A 615 -15.72 -28.02 16.01
C GLY A 615 -15.16 -29.41 16.28
N ILE A 616 -14.90 -30.17 15.22
CA ILE A 616 -14.22 -31.46 15.32
C ILE A 616 -13.00 -31.42 14.40
N ALA A 617 -11.81 -31.59 14.98
CA ALA A 617 -10.61 -31.79 14.18
C ALA A 617 -10.68 -33.17 13.52
N PRO A 618 -10.56 -33.26 12.18
CA PRO A 618 -10.81 -34.50 11.45
C PRO A 618 -9.78 -35.60 11.76
N ILE A 619 -8.59 -35.20 12.22
CA ILE A 619 -7.46 -36.08 12.54
C ILE A 619 -6.97 -35.70 13.96
N PRO A 620 -6.66 -36.68 14.84
CA PRO A 620 -6.16 -36.42 16.19
C PRO A 620 -4.67 -36.03 16.17
N GLU A 621 -4.34 -34.98 15.40
CA GLU A 621 -3.01 -34.36 15.35
C GLU A 621 -3.05 -32.94 15.91
N ILE A 622 -1.98 -32.52 16.60
CA ILE A 622 -1.92 -31.22 17.29
C ILE A 622 -2.11 -30.06 16.30
N ASP A 623 -1.51 -30.14 15.11
CA ASP A 623 -1.63 -29.07 14.10
C ASP A 623 -3.05 -29.01 13.51
N ALA A 624 -3.67 -30.15 13.21
CA ALA A 624 -5.06 -30.20 12.75
C ALA A 624 -6.03 -29.67 13.82
N PHE A 625 -5.78 -30.02 15.09
CA PHE A 625 -6.58 -29.57 16.23
C PHE A 625 -6.48 -28.06 16.45
N THR A 626 -5.26 -27.52 16.43
CA THR A 626 -5.04 -26.08 16.60
C THR A 626 -5.50 -25.25 15.39
N ALA A 627 -5.40 -25.78 14.17
CA ALA A 627 -5.99 -25.16 12.98
C ALA A 627 -7.52 -25.07 13.04
N CYS A 628 -8.18 -26.12 13.54
CA CYS A 628 -9.64 -26.12 13.75
C CYS A 628 -10.05 -25.03 14.76
N ILE A 629 -9.34 -24.93 15.89
CA ILE A 629 -9.55 -23.88 16.90
C ILE A 629 -9.38 -22.48 16.31
N VAL A 630 -8.33 -22.26 15.51
CA VAL A 630 -8.11 -20.98 14.82
C VAL A 630 -9.26 -20.63 13.87
N GLY A 631 -9.72 -21.58 13.05
CA GLY A 631 -10.82 -21.35 12.11
C GLY A 631 -12.13 -20.93 12.79
N LEU A 632 -12.43 -21.52 13.95
CA LEU A 632 -13.62 -21.20 14.74
C LEU A 632 -13.55 -19.84 15.43
N LEU A 633 -12.41 -19.49 16.02
CA LEU A 633 -12.25 -18.23 16.78
C LEU A 633 -11.89 -17.02 15.91
N ALA A 634 -11.52 -17.23 14.64
CA ALA A 634 -11.19 -16.18 13.67
C ALA A 634 -12.36 -15.78 12.75
N SER A 635 -13.50 -16.48 12.80
CA SER A 635 -14.73 -16.05 12.13
C SER A 635 -15.43 -14.95 12.96
N PRO A 636 -15.95 -13.88 12.32
CA PRO A 636 -16.41 -12.67 12.99
C PRO A 636 -17.59 -12.86 13.95
#